data_AF-A0A7Y2L4I7-F1
#
_entry.id   AF-A0A7Y2L4I7-F1
#
_cell.length_a   1.000
_cell.length_b   1.000
_cell.length_c   1.000
_cell.angle_alpha   90.00
_cell.angle_beta   90.00
_cell.angle_gamma   90.00
#
_symmetry.space_group_name_H-M   'P 1'
#
loop_
_entity.id
_entity.type
_entity.pdbx_description
1 polymer ?
#
loop_
_entity_poly.entity_id
_entity_poly.type
_entity_poly.pdbx_seq_one_letter_code
_entity_poly.pdbx_strand_id
1 'polypeptide(L)' 'LAGFVDMRTARDATLGVPALLIPAIQINIRAGNLPPADDSGLCSLKIPLNRF' A
#
# COMPACT_ATOMS: atom_id res chain seq x y z
N LEU A 1 3.12 2.35 -28.81
CA LEU A 1 3.15 2.37 -27.33
C LEU A 1 2.70 3.71 -26.73
N ALA A 2 3.09 4.86 -27.29
CA ALA A 2 2.75 6.19 -26.75
C ALA A 2 1.25 6.37 -26.43
N GLY A 3 0.35 6.10 -27.37
CA GLY A 3 -1.10 6.24 -27.13
C GLY A 3 -1.67 5.32 -26.03
N PHE A 4 -1.03 4.18 -25.74
CA PHE A 4 -1.41 3.34 -24.60
C PHE A 4 -0.93 3.96 -23.28
N VAL A 5 0.31 4.47 -23.25
CA VAL A 5 0.88 5.15 -22.09
C VAL A 5 0.02 6.36 -21.73
N ASP A 6 -0.32 7.21 -22.70
CA ASP A 6 -1.12 8.40 -22.48
C ASP A 6 -2.51 8.06 -21.92
N MET A 7 -3.18 7.08 -22.52
CA MET A 7 -4.48 6.58 -22.04
C MET A 7 -4.38 6.05 -20.60
N ARG A 8 -3.33 5.26 -20.28
CA ARG A 8 -3.18 4.66 -18.95
C ARG A 8 -2.84 5.70 -17.89
N THR A 9 -1.92 6.62 -18.17
CA THR A 9 -1.55 7.69 -17.27
C THR A 9 -2.73 8.61 -16.95
N ALA A 10 -3.52 8.98 -17.97
CA ALA A 10 -4.73 9.78 -17.77
C ALA A 10 -5.76 9.07 -16.87
N ARG A 11 -5.91 7.75 -17.01
CA ARG A 11 -6.78 6.95 -16.15
C ARG A 11 -6.24 6.85 -14.72
N ASP A 12 -4.94 6.60 -14.55
CA ASP A 12 -4.36 6.39 -13.21
C ASP A 12 -4.48 7.63 -12.32
N ALA A 13 -4.42 8.83 -12.92
CA ALA A 13 -4.59 10.09 -12.21
C ALA A 13 -5.99 10.30 -11.58
N THR A 14 -7.00 9.54 -12.01
CA THR A 14 -8.38 9.66 -11.49
C THR A 14 -8.73 8.57 -10.47
N LEU A 15 -7.83 7.62 -10.23
CA LEU A 15 -8.09 6.52 -9.31
C LEU A 15 -7.80 6.93 -7.86
N GLY A 16 -8.73 6.58 -6.96
CA GLY A 16 -8.50 6.68 -5.52
C GLY A 16 -7.50 5.62 -5.04
N VAL A 17 -6.92 5.87 -3.87
CA VAL A 17 -6.04 4.91 -3.19
C VAL A 17 -6.84 3.65 -2.80
N PRO A 18 -6.34 2.43 -3.07
CA PRO A 18 -7.00 1.21 -2.62
C PRO A 18 -7.11 1.15 -1.09
N ALA A 19 -8.27 0.72 -0.58
CA ALA A 19 -8.57 0.70 0.86
C ALA A 19 -7.53 -0.04 1.72
N LEU A 20 -6.90 -1.09 1.18
CA LEU A 20 -5.91 -1.91 1.88
C LEU A 20 -4.48 -1.70 1.38
N LEU A 21 -4.18 -0.64 0.63
CA LEU A 21 -2.85 -0.43 0.06
C LEU A 21 -1.76 -0.47 1.15
N ILE A 22 -1.95 0.27 2.24
CA ILE A 22 -0.97 0.40 3.32
C ILE A 22 -0.82 -0.89 4.15
N PRO A 23 -1.89 -1.56 4.59
CA PRO A 23 -1.80 -2.89 5.20
C PRO A 23 -1.14 -3.94 4.29
N ALA A 24 -1.56 -4.00 3.02
CA ALA A 24 -1.10 -5.01 2.08
C ALA A 24 0.40 -4.89 1.81
N ILE A 25 0.94 -3.68 1.61
CA ILE A 25 2.37 -3.48 1.39
C ILE A 25 3.19 -3.97 2.60
N GLN A 26 2.75 -3.67 3.82
CA GLN A 26 3.48 -4.05 5.05
C GLN A 26 3.59 -5.57 5.24
N ILE A 27 2.57 -6.33 4.80
CA ILE A 27 2.52 -7.78 4.92
C ILE A 27 3.22 -8.44 3.71
N ASN A 28 2.92 -7.96 2.51
CA ASN A 28 3.38 -8.61 1.27
C ASN A 28 4.88 -8.46 1.05
N ILE A 29 5.48 -7.33 1.46
CA ILE A 29 6.94 -7.17 1.40
C ILE A 29 7.68 -8.17 2.32
N ARG A 30 6.98 -8.72 3.32
CA ARG A 30 7.46 -9.76 4.23
C ARG A 30 7.03 -11.18 3.79
N ALA A 31 6.75 -11.37 2.50
CA ALA A 31 6.26 -12.63 1.96
C ALA A 31 4.99 -13.17 2.66
N GLY A 32 4.10 -12.28 3.09
CA GLY A 32 2.86 -12.64 3.78
C GLY A 32 2.97 -12.72 5.30
N ASN A 33 4.18 -12.56 5.88
CA ASN A 33 4.36 -12.59 7.32
C ASN A 33 3.93 -11.27 7.97
N LEU A 34 3.38 -11.38 9.19
CA LEU A 34 3.07 -10.21 10.01
C LEU A 34 4.35 -9.44 10.40
N PRO A 35 4.25 -8.14 10.71
CA PRO A 35 5.33 -7.42 11.37
C PRO A 35 5.72 -8.12 12.69
N PRO A 36 6.97 -7.93 13.15
CA PRO A 36 7.35 -8.41 14.47
C PRO A 36 6.47 -7.80 15.55
N ALA A 37 6.23 -8.59 16.60
CA ALA A 37 5.56 -8.11 17.80
C ALA A 37 6.40 -7.03 18.49
N ASP A 38 5.72 -6.11 19.17
CA ASP A 38 6.35 -5.19 20.11
C ASP A 38 6.70 -5.89 21.44
N ASP A 39 7.24 -5.13 22.40
CA ASP A 39 7.66 -5.64 23.71
C ASP A 39 6.48 -6.22 24.53
N SER A 40 5.24 -5.91 24.17
CA SER A 40 4.04 -6.49 24.78
C SER A 40 3.59 -7.80 24.12
N GLY A 41 4.25 -8.20 23.03
CA GLY A 41 3.86 -9.35 22.23
C GLY A 41 2.80 -9.04 21.18
N LEU A 42 2.42 -7.77 20.99
CA LEU A 42 1.36 -7.38 20.06
C LEU A 42 1.93 -7.03 18.67
N CYS A 43 1.35 -7.62 17.63
CA CYS A 43 1.66 -7.27 16.25
C CYS A 43 0.74 -6.13 15.78
N SER A 44 1.31 -4.97 15.46
CA SER A 44 0.56 -3.79 15.02
C SER A 44 0.97 -3.34 13.61
N LEU A 45 -0.01 -2.90 12.82
CA LEU A 45 0.23 -2.25 11.52
C LEU A 45 0.42 -0.74 11.70
N LYS A 46 1.37 -0.16 10.97
CA LYS A 46 1.64 1.28 11.03
C LYS A 46 0.86 2.02 9.96
N ILE A 47 0.02 2.97 10.35
CA ILE A 47 -0.74 3.81 9.43
C ILE A 47 -0.13 5.22 9.44
N PRO A 48 0.50 5.68 8.35
CA PRO A 48 1.01 7.04 8.28
C PRO A 48 -0.17 8.01 8.14
N LEU A 49 -0.16 9.06 8.94
CA LEU A 49 -1.18 10.11 8.91
C LEU A 49 -0.82 11.18 7.88
N ASN A 50 -1.81 11.65 7.12
CA ASN A 50 -1.69 12.75 6.16
C ASN A 50 -0.55 12.60 5.14
N ARG A 51 -0.25 11.38 4.72
CA ARG A 51 0.87 11.10 3.81
C ARG A 51 0.40 10.31 2.59
N PHE A 52 -0.35 10.99 1.72
CA PHE A 52 -0.83 10.48 0.44
C PHE A 52 -0.96 11.61 -0.58
#